data_AF-A0A6A6D768-F1
#
_entry.id   AF-A0A6A6D768-F1
#
_cell.length_a   1.000
_cell.length_b   1.000
_cell.length_c   1.000
_cell.angle_alpha   90.00
_cell.angle_beta   90.00
_cell.angle_gamma   90.00
#
_symmetry.space_group_name_H-M   'P 1'
#
loop_
_entity.id
_entity.type
_entity.pdbx_description
1 polymer ?
#
loop_
_entity_poly.entity_id
_entity_poly.type
_entity_poly.pdbx_seq_one_letter_code
_entity_poly.pdbx_strand_id
1 'polypeptide(L)'
;MPGKHKNRRSYRDPDRPRGQRLNERERTQILTLYHIAKWNKSRIAQELKLARPTVILCIQEGYFTPKRTLSRRLILITQKRRRLVRRATLDAYR
;
A
#
# COMPACT_ATOMS: atom_id res chain seq x y z
N MET A 1 23.77 11.04 -12.17
CA MET A 1 23.72 10.18 -13.39
C MET A 1 22.27 9.80 -13.70
N PRO A 2 21.62 10.36 -14.73
CA PRO A 2 20.27 9.97 -15.12
C PRO A 2 20.34 8.96 -16.26
N GLY A 3 20.01 7.67 -16.02
CA GLY A 3 19.99 6.73 -17.15
C GLY A 3 19.77 5.26 -16.84
N LYS A 4 19.94 4.80 -15.59
CA LYS A 4 20.00 3.36 -15.29
C LYS A 4 18.66 2.61 -15.38
N HIS A 5 17.54 3.28 -15.71
CA HIS A 5 16.19 2.69 -15.66
C HIS A 5 15.36 2.80 -16.94
N LYS A 6 15.96 3.14 -18.09
CA LYS A 6 15.20 3.29 -19.35
C LYS A 6 14.50 2.00 -19.82
N ASN A 7 14.97 0.81 -19.41
CA ASN A 7 14.43 -0.48 -19.86
C ASN A 7 13.58 -1.22 -18.81
N ARG A 8 13.20 -0.56 -17.70
CA ARG A 8 12.36 -1.22 -16.68
C ARG A 8 10.93 -1.31 -17.21
N ARG A 9 10.54 -2.48 -17.75
CA ARG A 9 9.17 -2.76 -18.16
C ARG A 9 8.23 -2.64 -16.95
N SER A 10 7.48 -1.56 -16.93
CA SER A 10 6.36 -1.39 -16.01
C SER A 10 5.14 -2.00 -16.69
N TYR A 11 4.59 -3.07 -16.11
CA TYR A 11 3.30 -3.63 -16.55
C TYR A 11 2.10 -2.76 -16.16
N ARG A 12 2.35 -1.68 -15.41
CA ARG A 12 1.33 -0.76 -14.94
C ARG A 12 0.70 0.00 -16.10
N ASP A 13 -0.62 0.08 -16.08
CA ASP A 13 -1.40 0.96 -16.93
C ASP A 13 -0.92 2.43 -16.83
N PRO A 14 -0.60 3.10 -17.97
CA PRO A 14 -0.18 4.50 -17.98
C PRO A 14 -1.25 5.46 -17.43
N ASP A 15 -2.54 5.14 -17.61
CA ASP A 15 -3.66 6.03 -17.24
C ASP A 15 -4.03 5.91 -15.76
N ARG A 16 -3.56 4.86 -15.08
CA ARG A 16 -3.85 4.67 -13.66
C ARG A 16 -3.14 5.75 -12.83
N PRO A 17 -3.83 6.47 -11.92
CA PRO A 17 -3.21 7.49 -11.08
C PRO A 17 -2.15 6.90 -10.12
N ARG A 18 -1.07 7.65 -9.87
CA ARG A 18 -0.02 7.25 -8.90
C ARG A 18 -0.59 7.29 -7.48
N GLY A 19 -0.24 6.28 -6.67
CA GLY A 19 -0.71 6.18 -5.29
C GLY A 19 -2.13 5.63 -5.13
N GLN A 20 -2.84 5.33 -6.22
CA GLN A 20 -4.15 4.67 -6.14
C GLN A 20 -4.00 3.29 -5.51
N ARG A 21 -4.79 3.03 -4.46
CA ARG A 21 -4.80 1.73 -3.77
C ARG A 21 -5.49 0.68 -4.63
N LEU A 22 -5.20 -0.59 -4.35
CA LEU A 22 -5.97 -1.68 -4.92
C LEU A 22 -7.38 -1.66 -4.35
N ASN A 23 -8.37 -1.88 -5.22
CA ASN A 23 -9.74 -2.15 -4.81
C ASN A 23 -9.86 -3.59 -4.30
N GLU A 24 -10.93 -3.88 -3.56
CA GLU A 24 -11.18 -5.24 -3.03
C GLU A 24 -11.24 -6.28 -4.16
N ARG A 25 -11.96 -5.97 -5.24
CA ARG A 25 -12.04 -6.82 -6.44
C ARG A 25 -10.65 -7.14 -7.03
N GLU A 26 -9.79 -6.14 -7.14
CA GLU A 26 -8.44 -6.31 -7.70
C GLU A 26 -7.58 -7.20 -6.78
N ARG A 27 -7.68 -7.02 -5.46
CA ARG A 27 -6.99 -7.90 -4.49
C ARG A 27 -7.46 -9.34 -4.62
N THR A 28 -8.77 -9.57 -4.67
CA THR A 28 -9.34 -10.90 -4.85
C THR A 28 -8.83 -11.54 -6.13
N GLN A 29 -8.84 -10.81 -7.25
CA GLN A 29 -8.30 -11.31 -8.52
C GLN A 29 -6.84 -11.71 -8.42
N ILE A 30 -5.98 -10.88 -7.81
CA ILE A 30 -4.56 -11.20 -7.60
C ILE A 30 -4.41 -12.50 -6.78
N LEU A 31 -5.13 -12.61 -5.66
CA LEU A 31 -5.02 -13.74 -4.75
C LEU A 31 -5.59 -15.03 -5.38
N THR A 32 -6.71 -14.95 -6.10
CA THR A 32 -7.27 -16.07 -6.86
C THR A 32 -6.28 -16.55 -7.93
N LEU A 33 -5.73 -15.64 -8.74
CA LEU A 33 -4.78 -16.01 -9.80
C LEU A 33 -3.50 -16.63 -9.23
N TYR A 34 -3.03 -16.16 -8.07
CA TYR A 34 -1.83 -16.69 -7.44
C TYR A 34 -2.07 -18.02 -6.70
N HIS A 35 -3.09 -18.10 -5.86
CA HIS A 35 -3.31 -19.26 -4.99
C HIS A 35 -4.05 -20.40 -5.67
N ILE A 36 -5.04 -20.10 -6.53
CA ILE A 36 -5.86 -21.11 -7.20
C ILE A 36 -5.26 -21.46 -8.55
N ALA A 37 -5.09 -20.47 -9.43
CA ALA A 37 -4.58 -20.72 -10.79
C ALA A 37 -3.06 -20.93 -10.86
N LYS A 38 -2.32 -20.70 -9.75
CA LYS A 38 -0.85 -20.83 -9.65
C LYS A 38 -0.08 -20.02 -10.69
N TRP A 39 -0.62 -18.87 -11.10
CA TRP A 39 0.06 -18.00 -12.08
C TRP A 39 1.29 -17.34 -11.47
N ASN A 40 2.31 -17.13 -12.31
CA ASN A 40 3.49 -16.40 -11.89
C ASN A 40 3.19 -14.89 -11.70
N LYS A 41 3.92 -14.24 -10.81
CA LYS A 41 3.68 -12.83 -10.41
C LYS A 41 3.80 -11.84 -11.58
N SER A 42 4.66 -12.14 -12.56
CA SER A 42 4.87 -11.27 -13.74
C SER A 42 3.68 -11.35 -14.70
N ARG A 43 3.14 -12.54 -14.92
CA ARG A 43 1.94 -12.79 -15.73
C ARG A 43 0.72 -12.12 -15.12
N ILE A 44 0.54 -12.22 -13.81
CA ILE A 44 -0.54 -11.53 -13.08
C ILE A 44 -0.41 -10.00 -13.26
N ALA A 45 0.81 -9.47 -13.13
CA ALA A 45 1.06 -8.04 -13.31
C ALA A 45 0.75 -7.56 -14.73
N GLN A 46 1.10 -8.37 -15.75
CA GLN A 46 0.79 -8.08 -17.14
C GLN A 46 -0.71 -8.15 -17.43
N GLU A 47 -1.38 -9.19 -16.95
CA GLU A 47 -2.82 -9.40 -17.16
C GLU A 47 -3.66 -8.29 -16.55
N LEU A 48 -3.38 -7.95 -15.28
CA LEU A 48 -4.14 -6.94 -14.54
C LEU A 48 -3.64 -5.51 -14.80
N LYS A 49 -2.65 -5.33 -15.68
CA LYS A 49 -1.97 -4.05 -15.93
C LYS A 49 -1.53 -3.34 -14.64
N LEU A 50 -0.97 -4.11 -13.71
CA LEU A 50 -0.51 -3.64 -12.39
C LEU A 50 1.00 -3.57 -12.33
N ALA A 51 1.53 -2.65 -11.53
CA ALA A 51 2.96 -2.67 -11.23
C ALA A 51 3.33 -3.98 -10.50
N ARG A 52 4.36 -4.68 -10.97
CA ARG A 52 4.83 -5.93 -10.34
C ARG A 52 5.06 -5.81 -8.82
N PRO A 53 5.63 -4.71 -8.28
CA PRO A 53 5.75 -4.52 -6.83
C PRO A 53 4.41 -4.53 -6.09
N THR A 54 3.35 -3.98 -6.69
CA THR A 54 2.00 -3.95 -6.11
C THR A 54 1.42 -5.37 -5.99
N VAL A 55 1.63 -6.21 -7.01
CA VAL A 55 1.21 -7.62 -6.97
C VAL A 55 1.97 -8.38 -5.87
N ILE A 56 3.28 -8.16 -5.75
CA ILE A 56 4.11 -8.79 -4.70
C ILE A 56 3.62 -8.39 -3.31
N LEU A 57 3.42 -7.08 -3.08
CA LEU A 57 2.93 -6.57 -1.80
C LEU A 57 1.55 -7.13 -1.47
N CYS A 58 0.63 -7.19 -2.43
CA CYS A 58 -0.71 -7.75 -2.20
C CYS A 58 -0.65 -9.23 -1.77
N ILE A 59 0.25 -10.03 -2.36
CA ILE A 59 0.42 -11.44 -1.98
C ILE A 59 1.04 -11.56 -0.58
N GLN A 60 1.95 -10.66 -0.20
CA GLN A 60 2.61 -10.67 1.11
C GLN A 60 1.70 -10.18 2.24
N GLU A 61 0.95 -9.10 2.00
CA GLU A 61 0.01 -8.51 2.97
C GLU A 61 -1.29 -9.33 3.08
N GLY A 62 -1.63 -10.10 2.04
CA GLY A 62 -2.85 -10.89 1.96
C GLY A 62 -4.08 -10.04 1.67
N TYR A 63 -5.26 -10.52 2.11
CA TYR A 63 -6.54 -9.89 1.82
C TYR A 63 -6.73 -8.54 2.54
N PHE A 64 -6.23 -8.44 3.77
CA PHE A 64 -6.51 -7.32 4.67
C PHE A 64 -5.36 -6.32 4.68
N THR A 65 -5.43 -5.28 3.84
CA THR A 65 -4.58 -4.10 4.05
C THR A 65 -5.17 -3.29 5.21
N PRO A 66 -4.40 -2.96 6.28
CA PRO A 66 -4.93 -2.19 7.40
C PRO A 66 -5.48 -0.84 6.91
N LYS A 67 -6.76 -0.59 7.19
CA LYS A 67 -7.47 0.64 6.76
C LYS A 67 -6.86 1.89 7.36
N ARG A 68 -6.31 1.78 8.57
CA ARG A 68 -5.58 2.86 9.25
C ARG A 68 -4.10 2.74 8.91
N THR A 69 -3.55 3.76 8.25
CA THR A 69 -2.11 4.00 8.29
C THR A 69 -1.73 4.12 9.77
N LEU A 70 -0.75 3.34 10.24
CA LEU A 70 -0.17 3.55 11.56
C LEU A 70 0.36 4.99 11.59
N SER A 71 -0.40 5.90 12.21
CA SER A 71 0.04 7.28 12.38
C SER A 71 1.36 7.27 13.14
N ARG A 72 2.27 8.16 12.76
CA ARG A 72 3.55 8.31 13.46
C ARG A 72 3.26 8.45 14.96
N ARG A 73 3.80 7.54 15.78
CA ARG A 73 3.66 7.63 17.24
C ARG A 73 4.20 8.99 17.69
N LEU A 74 3.42 9.68 18.50
CA LEU A 74 3.83 10.98 19.04
C LEU A 74 5.08 10.79 19.90
N ILE A 75 6.11 11.58 19.62
CA ILE A 75 7.35 11.57 20.40
C ILE A 75 7.11 12.37 21.69
N LEU A 76 6.65 11.67 22.73
CA LEU A 76 6.29 12.19 24.05
C LEU A 76 7.47 12.17 25.04
N ILE A 77 8.66 12.55 24.57
CA ILE A 77 9.87 12.54 25.40
C ILE A 77 9.78 13.58 26.52
N THR A 78 9.25 14.77 26.25
CA THR A 78 9.21 15.87 27.23
C THR A 78 7.87 15.98 27.96
N GLN A 79 7.92 16.42 29.22
CA GLN A 79 6.73 16.66 30.04
C GLN A 79 5.78 17.71 29.43
N LYS A 80 6.35 18.75 28.79
CA LYS A 80 5.58 19.77 28.05
C LYS A 80 4.74 19.15 26.93
N ARG A 81 5.31 18.24 26.12
CA ARG A 81 4.58 17.55 25.04
C ARG A 81 3.50 16.63 25.58
N ARG A 82 3.75 15.89 26.67
CA ARG A 82 2.73 15.05 27.33
C ARG A 82 1.54 15.88 27.80
N ARG A 83 1.79 17.04 28.42
CA ARG A 83 0.75 17.94 28.90
C ARG A 83 -0.08 18.53 27.76
N LEU A 84 0.56 18.95 26.66
CA LEU A 84 -0.14 19.46 25.48
C LEU A 84 -1.07 18.43 24.86
N VAL A 85 -0.58 17.19 24.68
CA VAL A 85 -1.40 16.11 24.12
C VAL A 85 -2.58 15.78 25.04
N ARG A 86 -2.37 15.68 26.36
CA ARG A 86 -3.47 15.48 27.31
C ARG A 86 -4.54 16.58 27.24
N ARG A 87 -4.13 17.85 27.13
CA ARG A 87 -5.06 18.98 27.03
C ARG A 87 -5.91 18.85 25.76
N ALA A 88 -5.25 18.68 24.61
CA ALA A 88 -5.93 18.50 23.33
C ALA A 88 -6.85 17.27 23.30
N THR A 89 -6.48 16.18 23.98
CA THR A 89 -7.35 15.02 24.13
C THR A 89 -8.60 15.34 24.94
N LEU A 90 -8.48 16.06 26.07
CA LEU A 90 -9.63 16.47 26.88
C LEU A 90 -10.55 17.43 26.13
N ASP A 91 -9.98 18.39 25.39
CA ASP A 91 -10.75 19.36 24.61
C ASP A 91 -11.54 18.69 23.48
N ALA A 92 -11.05 17.59 22.91
CA ALA A 92 -11.74 16.85 21.85
C ALA A 92 -12.98 16.06 22.32
N TYR A 93 -13.14 15.85 23.64
CA TYR A 93 -14.30 15.18 24.23
C TYR A 93 -15.31 16.15 24.87
N ARG A 94 -15.10 17.46 24.68
CA ARG A 94 -15.97 18.52 25.19
C ARG A 94 -16.81 19.09 24.06
#